data_AF-A0A955NPP3-F1
#
_entry.id   AF-A0A955NPP3-F1
#
_cell.length_a   1.000
_cell.length_b   1.000
_cell.length_c   1.000
_cell.angle_alpha   90.00
_cell.angle_beta   90.00
_cell.angle_gamma   90.00
#
_symmetry.space_group_name_H-M   'P 1'
#
loop_
_entity.id
_entity.type
_entity.pdbx_description
1 polymer ?
#
loop_
_entity_poly.entity_id
_entity_poly.type
_entity_poly.pdbx_seq_one_letter_code
_entity_poly.pdbx_strand_id
1 'polypeptide(L)'
;MPTGNSSLIENLEDLRKEVFSALQGAGDLRALEEVRVRYLGKKGAIKSLQKGLGSLTPEERPKVGAQVNQLHDEVESALESKRDALESSALEERLKKEQIDISLPGREDRPGTPHPISILIDEISTIFARMGYDIYAHREIETDYYNFEA
;
A
#
# COMPACT_ATOMS: atom_id res chain seq x y z
N MET A 1 28.90 27.80 43.81
CA MET A 1 28.40 26.40 43.72
C MET A 1 27.48 26.32 42.51
N PRO A 2 27.97 25.91 41.31
CA PRO A 2 27.12 25.68 40.15
C PRO A 2 26.98 24.16 39.92
N THR A 3 26.14 23.49 40.71
CA THR A 3 25.93 22.02 40.61
C THR A 3 24.70 21.64 39.79
N GLY A 4 23.92 22.60 39.29
CA GLY A 4 22.70 22.34 38.53
C GLY A 4 22.89 21.84 37.09
N ASN A 5 24.07 22.07 36.48
CA ASN A 5 24.30 21.75 35.06
C ASN A 5 24.60 20.27 34.78
N SER A 6 25.34 19.58 35.66
CA SER A 6 25.77 18.20 35.40
C SER A 6 24.59 17.23 35.41
N SER A 7 23.64 17.42 36.33
CA SER A 7 22.51 16.50 36.50
C SER A 7 21.50 16.58 35.34
N LEU A 8 21.27 17.75 34.74
CA LEU A 8 20.35 17.90 33.62
C LEU A 8 20.90 17.31 32.31
N ILE A 9 22.21 17.38 32.11
CA ILE A 9 22.89 16.82 30.94
C ILE A 9 22.99 15.29 31.05
N GLU A 10 23.32 14.76 32.22
CA GLU A 10 23.31 13.30 32.49
C GLU A 10 21.91 12.71 32.27
N ASN A 11 20.86 13.36 32.78
CA ASN A 11 19.48 12.93 32.56
C ASN A 11 19.08 12.96 31.08
N LEU A 12 19.65 13.85 30.26
CA LEU A 12 19.40 13.92 28.81
C LEU A 12 20.03 12.74 28.06
N GLU A 13 21.27 12.37 28.40
CA GLU A 13 21.95 11.23 27.79
C GLU A 13 21.33 9.89 28.18
N ASP A 14 20.91 9.74 29.44
CA ASP A 14 20.23 8.53 29.91
C ASP A 14 18.87 8.38 29.24
N LEU A 15 18.11 9.47 29.11
CA LEU A 15 16.83 9.47 28.42
C LEU A 15 16.99 9.18 26.93
N ARG A 16 18.05 9.68 26.28
CA ARG A 16 18.39 9.31 24.90
C ARG A 16 18.61 7.79 24.78
N LYS A 17 19.44 7.20 25.64
CA LYS A 17 19.68 5.75 25.64
C LYS A 17 18.41 4.95 25.88
N GLU A 18 17.56 5.36 26.83
CA GLU A 18 16.32 4.66 27.15
C GLU A 18 15.32 4.72 25.97
N VAL A 19 15.20 5.87 25.31
CA VAL A 19 14.33 6.03 24.13
C VAL A 19 14.81 5.18 22.96
N PHE A 20 16.11 5.22 22.62
CA PHE A 20 16.64 4.42 21.52
C PHE A 20 16.59 2.92 21.80
N SER A 21 16.76 2.49 23.05
CA SER A 21 16.57 1.09 23.48
C SER A 21 15.11 0.66 23.37
N ALA A 22 14.18 1.48 23.86
CA ALA A 22 12.74 1.21 23.74
C ALA A 22 12.28 1.20 22.27
N LEU A 23 12.83 2.10 21.45
CA LEU A 23 12.62 2.11 20.02
C LEU A 23 13.11 0.81 19.39
N GLN A 24 14.31 0.31 19.72
CA GLN A 24 14.79 -0.98 19.20
C GLN A 24 13.90 -2.14 19.65
N GLY A 25 13.42 -2.14 20.90
CA GLY A 25 12.56 -3.18 21.46
C GLY A 25 11.12 -3.20 20.94
N ALA A 26 10.62 -2.12 20.32
CA ALA A 26 9.28 -2.09 19.74
C ALA A 26 9.21 -2.99 18.49
N GLY A 27 8.59 -4.17 18.62
CA GLY A 27 8.47 -5.15 17.53
C GLY A 27 7.22 -4.98 16.65
N ASP A 28 6.25 -4.19 17.08
CA ASP A 28 4.99 -3.98 16.36
C ASP A 28 4.51 -2.51 16.44
N LEU A 29 3.51 -2.17 15.63
CA LEU A 29 2.95 -0.81 15.57
C LEU A 29 2.31 -0.38 16.90
N ARG A 30 1.83 -1.32 17.72
CA ARG A 30 1.26 -1.03 19.04
C ARG A 30 2.36 -0.62 20.02
N ALA A 31 3.43 -1.40 20.14
CA ALA A 31 4.58 -1.07 20.98
C ALA A 31 5.25 0.22 20.52
N LEU A 32 5.29 0.49 19.20
CA LEU A 32 5.82 1.76 18.69
C LEU A 32 4.97 2.97 19.13
N GLU A 33 3.64 2.84 19.10
CA GLU A 33 2.74 3.90 19.58
C GLU A 33 2.82 4.09 21.10
N GLU A 34 3.03 3.01 21.87
CA GLU A 34 3.30 3.10 23.31
C GLU A 34 4.58 3.89 23.60
N VAL A 35 5.66 3.65 22.85
CA VAL A 35 6.91 4.42 22.92
C VAL A 35 6.65 5.88 22.57
N ARG A 36 5.90 6.17 21.49
CA ARG A 36 5.54 7.55 21.12
C ARG A 36 4.79 8.29 22.23
N VAL A 37 3.78 7.65 22.82
CA VAL A 37 2.98 8.25 23.90
C VAL A 37 3.82 8.45 25.16
N ARG A 38 4.69 7.50 25.52
CA ARG A 38 5.54 7.56 26.71
C ARG A 38 6.57 8.69 26.65
N TYR A 39 7.16 8.95 25.49
CA TYR A 39 8.26 9.92 25.37
C TYR A 39 7.87 11.26 24.73
N LEU A 40 7.06 11.26 23.66
CA LEU A 40 6.64 12.47 22.91
C LEU A 40 5.22 12.96 23.27
N GLY A 41 4.44 12.19 24.04
CA GLY A 41 3.07 12.53 24.41
C GLY A 41 2.92 13.84 25.21
N LYS A 42 1.67 14.28 25.44
CA LYS A 42 1.38 15.52 26.21
C LYS A 42 1.97 15.54 27.64
N LYS A 43 2.18 14.36 28.24
CA LYS A 43 2.87 14.15 29.52
C LYS A 43 4.19 13.36 29.35
N GLY A 44 4.72 13.31 28.15
CA GLY A 44 5.90 12.52 27.82
C GLY A 44 7.18 13.09 28.44
N ALA A 45 8.17 12.22 28.61
CA ALA A 45 9.40 12.54 29.31
C ALA A 45 10.19 13.70 28.66
N ILE A 46 10.13 13.83 27.32
CA ILE A 46 10.77 14.92 26.56
C ILE A 46 10.04 16.25 26.81
N LYS A 47 8.71 16.23 26.88
CA LYS A 47 7.89 17.42 27.17
C LYS A 47 8.03 17.89 28.62
N SER A 48 8.25 16.98 29.57
CA SER A 48 8.59 17.35 30.95
C SER A 48 9.96 18.00 31.05
N LEU A 49 10.96 17.52 30.31
CA LEU A 49 12.28 18.17 30.23
C LEU A 49 12.18 19.57 29.63
N GLN A 50 11.37 19.76 28.57
CA GLN A 50 11.12 21.10 28.00
C GLN A 50 10.48 22.07 28.99
N LYS A 51 9.54 21.61 29.85
CA LYS A 51 8.97 22.45 30.92
C LYS A 51 10.00 22.77 32.01
N GLY A 52 10.92 21.85 32.29
CA GLY A 52 12.04 22.02 33.22
C GLY A 52 13.05 23.08 32.78
N LEU A 53 13.17 23.40 31.49
CA LEU A 53 14.05 24.47 30.99
C LEU A 53 13.68 25.87 31.52
N GLY A 54 12.46 26.04 32.04
CA GLY A 54 12.00 27.29 32.65
C GLY A 54 12.76 27.69 33.92
N SER A 55 13.41 26.76 34.63
CA SER A 55 14.16 27.05 35.86
C SER A 55 15.65 27.38 35.63
N LEU A 56 16.14 27.32 34.39
CA LEU A 56 17.54 27.59 34.03
C LEU A 56 17.85 29.08 33.87
N THR A 57 19.14 29.41 34.03
CA THR A 57 19.65 30.78 33.86
C THR A 57 19.58 31.22 32.38
N PRO A 58 19.51 32.54 32.09
CA PRO A 58 19.33 33.06 30.72
C PRO A 58 20.46 32.67 29.75
N GLU A 59 21.67 32.43 30.25
CA GLU A 59 22.84 32.09 29.43
C GLU A 59 22.89 30.59 29.07
N GLU A 60 22.25 29.73 29.86
CA GLU A 60 22.30 28.26 29.71
C GLU A 60 21.07 27.70 28.98
N ARG A 61 19.93 28.39 29.10
CA ARG A 61 18.68 28.06 28.39
C ARG A 61 18.84 27.78 26.90
N PRO A 62 19.61 28.56 26.12
CA PRO A 62 19.74 28.34 24.68
C PRO A 62 20.47 27.04 24.33
N LYS A 63 21.52 26.67 25.07
CA LYS A 63 22.34 25.47 24.80
C LYS A 63 21.57 24.20 25.13
N VAL A 64 20.97 24.13 26.31
CA VAL A 64 20.21 22.96 26.76
C VAL A 64 18.90 22.83 25.97
N GLY A 65 18.24 23.96 25.64
CA GLY A 65 17.04 23.95 24.80
C GLY A 65 17.31 23.44 23.38
N ALA A 66 18.44 23.80 22.77
CA ALA A 66 18.84 23.28 21.47
C ALA A 66 19.06 21.76 21.50
N GLN A 67 19.72 21.24 22.54
CA GLN A 67 19.93 19.78 22.71
C GLN A 67 18.62 19.01 22.90
N VAL A 68 17.67 19.56 23.67
CA VAL A 68 16.35 18.93 23.87
C VAL A 68 15.55 18.91 22.58
N ASN A 69 15.56 19.99 21.80
CA ASN A 69 14.87 20.04 20.51
C ASN A 69 15.53 19.09 19.49
N GLN A 70 16.86 19.03 19.46
CA GLN A 70 17.57 18.07 18.60
C GLN A 70 17.21 16.63 18.97
N LEU A 71 17.16 16.29 20.27
CA LEU A 71 16.72 14.96 20.72
C LEU A 71 15.27 14.68 20.33
N HIS A 72 14.38 15.66 20.43
CA HIS A 72 12.99 15.53 20.00
C HIS A 72 12.91 15.17 18.51
N ASP A 73 13.60 15.91 17.66
CA ASP A 73 13.59 15.72 16.20
C ASP A 73 14.22 14.37 15.80
N GLU A 74 15.32 13.98 16.47
CA GLU A 74 15.96 12.67 16.26
C GLU A 74 15.01 11.51 16.62
N VAL A 75 14.29 11.63 17.73
CA VAL A 75 13.34 10.60 18.20
C VAL A 75 12.12 10.53 17.28
N GLU A 76 11.60 11.68 16.83
CA GLU A 76 10.49 11.75 15.89
C GLU A 76 10.87 11.12 14.54
N SER A 77 12.05 11.45 14.01
CA SER A 77 12.55 10.84 12.77
C SER A 77 12.77 9.33 12.91
N ALA A 78 13.32 8.87 14.04
CA ALA A 78 13.51 7.44 14.30
C ALA A 78 12.19 6.67 14.44
N LEU A 79 11.16 7.30 15.03
CA LEU A 79 9.81 6.73 15.11
C LEU A 79 9.17 6.60 13.73
N GLU A 80 9.23 7.65 12.91
CA GLU A 80 8.69 7.65 11.56
C GLU A 80 9.36 6.56 10.71
N SER A 81 10.69 6.52 10.70
CA SER A 81 11.46 5.52 9.95
C SER A 81 11.16 4.09 10.39
N LYS A 82 11.02 3.85 11.71
CA LYS A 82 10.69 2.52 12.22
C LYS A 82 9.23 2.14 11.93
N ARG A 83 8.32 3.10 11.94
CA ARG A 83 6.93 2.90 11.53
C ARG A 83 6.86 2.45 10.07
N ASP A 84 7.51 3.18 9.17
CA ASP A 84 7.55 2.85 7.74
C ASP A 84 8.17 1.48 7.48
N ALA A 85 9.22 1.12 8.22
CA ALA A 85 9.85 -0.20 8.13
C ALA A 85 8.89 -1.33 8.57
N LEU A 86 8.12 -1.12 9.64
CA LEU A 86 7.15 -2.11 10.12
C LEU A 86 5.93 -2.22 9.18
N GLU A 87 5.43 -1.10 8.67
CA GLU A 87 4.32 -1.09 7.70
C GLU A 87 4.71 -1.75 6.39
N SER A 88 5.91 -1.46 5.87
CA SER A 88 6.44 -2.09 4.65
C SER A 88 6.69 -3.59 4.82
N SER A 89 7.27 -4.01 5.95
CA SER A 89 7.44 -5.45 6.25
C SER A 89 6.09 -6.18 6.34
N ALA A 90 5.09 -5.59 7.00
CA ALA A 90 3.76 -6.18 7.10
C ALA A 90 3.06 -6.28 5.73
N LEU A 91 3.24 -5.27 4.88
CA LEU A 91 2.73 -5.28 3.52
C LEU A 91 3.41 -6.37 2.67
N GLU A 92 4.74 -6.49 2.73
CA GLU A 92 5.47 -7.53 2.00
C GLU A 92 5.05 -8.93 2.43
N GLU A 93 4.88 -9.18 3.73
CA GLU A 93 4.39 -10.46 4.22
C GLU A 93 3.00 -10.78 3.69
N ARG A 94 2.11 -9.77 3.64
CA ARG A 94 0.76 -9.93 3.10
C ARG A 94 0.80 -10.24 1.60
N LEU A 95 1.60 -9.50 0.83
CA LEU A 95 1.77 -9.73 -0.61
C LEU A 95 2.34 -11.12 -0.91
N LYS A 96 3.32 -11.58 -0.12
CA LYS A 96 3.87 -12.95 -0.25
C LYS A 96 2.82 -14.02 0.04
N LYS A 97 1.95 -13.81 1.04
CA LYS A 97 0.85 -14.74 1.36
C LYS A 97 -0.25 -14.74 0.30
N GLU A 98 -0.51 -13.60 -0.32
CA GLU A 98 -1.53 -13.41 -1.34
C GLU A 98 -1.00 -13.65 -2.77
N GLN A 99 0.24 -14.12 -2.92
CA GLN A 99 0.82 -14.41 -4.23
C GLN A 99 0.08 -15.56 -4.91
N ILE A 100 -0.50 -15.28 -6.07
CA ILE A 100 -1.22 -16.25 -6.91
C ILE A 100 -0.44 -16.53 -8.19
N ASP A 101 -0.60 -17.73 -8.73
CA ASP A 101 -0.08 -18.07 -10.05
C ASP A 101 -0.99 -17.49 -11.14
N ILE A 102 -0.50 -16.47 -11.82
CA ILE A 102 -1.20 -15.78 -12.91
C ILE A 102 -1.26 -16.59 -14.21
N SER A 103 -0.54 -17.70 -14.32
CA SER A 103 -0.55 -18.58 -15.49
C SER A 103 -1.66 -19.62 -15.47
N LEU A 104 -2.33 -19.77 -14.33
CA LEU A 104 -3.45 -20.71 -14.19
C LEU A 104 -4.62 -20.28 -15.09
N PRO A 105 -5.28 -21.24 -15.75
CA PRO A 105 -6.46 -20.95 -16.56
C PRO A 105 -7.54 -20.33 -15.68
N GLY A 106 -8.11 -19.22 -16.16
CA GLY A 106 -9.21 -18.54 -15.50
C GLY A 106 -10.49 -19.38 -15.50
N ARG A 107 -11.50 -18.89 -14.81
CA ARG A 107 -12.86 -19.43 -14.95
C ARG A 107 -13.45 -18.85 -16.23
N GLU A 108 -13.55 -19.67 -17.26
CA GLU A 108 -14.07 -19.28 -18.56
C GLU A 108 -15.44 -19.89 -18.82
N ASP A 109 -16.36 -19.08 -19.33
CA ASP A 109 -17.55 -19.57 -20.00
C ASP A 109 -17.15 -20.09 -21.38
N ARG A 110 -17.61 -21.28 -21.74
CA ARG A 110 -17.30 -21.87 -23.05
C ARG A 110 -18.05 -21.10 -24.13
N PRO A 111 -17.36 -20.46 -25.10
CA PRO A 111 -18.04 -19.90 -26.24
C PRO A 111 -18.72 -21.01 -27.05
N GLY A 112 -19.90 -20.70 -27.61
CA GLY A 112 -20.52 -21.56 -28.60
C GLY A 112 -19.70 -21.60 -29.88
N THR A 113 -19.93 -22.64 -30.70
CA THR A 113 -19.34 -22.74 -32.04
C THR A 113 -20.44 -22.66 -33.11
N PRO A 114 -20.23 -21.95 -34.22
CA PRO A 114 -21.17 -21.95 -35.32
C PRO A 114 -21.23 -23.35 -35.96
N HIS A 115 -22.40 -23.73 -36.47
CA HIS A 115 -22.57 -25.02 -37.12
C HIS A 115 -21.74 -25.07 -38.43
N PRO A 116 -21.04 -26.17 -38.76
CA PRO A 116 -20.17 -26.23 -39.94
C PRO A 116 -20.86 -25.87 -41.27
N ILE A 117 -22.13 -26.25 -41.42
CA ILE A 117 -22.92 -25.88 -42.61
C ILE A 117 -23.13 -24.37 -42.70
N SER A 118 -23.38 -23.69 -41.57
CA SER A 118 -23.53 -22.23 -41.54
C SER A 118 -22.22 -21.54 -41.94
N ILE A 119 -21.07 -22.05 -41.47
CA ILE A 119 -19.75 -21.53 -41.86
C ILE A 119 -19.58 -21.62 -43.38
N LEU A 120 -19.90 -22.76 -43.98
CA LEU A 120 -19.77 -22.97 -45.42
C LEU A 120 -20.73 -22.10 -46.23
N ILE A 121 -21.99 -21.98 -45.79
CA ILE A 121 -22.97 -21.10 -46.44
C ILE A 121 -22.47 -19.65 -46.40
N ASP A 122 -21.98 -19.18 -45.26
CA ASP A 122 -21.47 -17.82 -45.11
C ASP A 122 -20.23 -17.58 -45.98
N GLU A 123 -19.31 -18.55 -46.04
CA GLU A 123 -18.10 -18.47 -46.86
C GLU A 123 -18.43 -18.35 -48.36
N ILE A 124 -19.27 -19.26 -48.87
CA ILE A 124 -19.69 -19.27 -50.27
C ILE A 124 -20.47 -17.98 -50.58
N SER A 125 -21.41 -17.60 -49.74
CA SER A 125 -22.21 -16.39 -49.89
C SER A 125 -21.33 -15.14 -49.95
N THR A 126 -20.29 -15.09 -49.11
CA THR A 126 -19.33 -13.97 -49.10
C THR A 126 -18.54 -13.87 -50.40
N ILE A 127 -18.14 -15.00 -50.99
CA ILE A 127 -17.40 -15.01 -52.27
C ILE A 127 -18.27 -14.41 -53.38
N PHE A 128 -19.52 -14.85 -53.52
CA PHE A 128 -20.44 -14.35 -54.55
C PHE A 128 -20.86 -12.90 -54.31
N ALA A 129 -21.09 -12.51 -53.05
CA ALA A 129 -21.36 -11.11 -52.70
C ALA A 129 -20.23 -10.18 -53.16
N ARG A 130 -18.96 -10.59 -53.01
CA ARG A 130 -17.80 -9.82 -53.51
C ARG A 130 -17.75 -9.71 -55.03
N MET A 131 -18.35 -10.64 -55.74
CA MET A 131 -18.48 -10.60 -57.21
C MET A 131 -19.66 -9.73 -57.66
N GLY A 132 -20.44 -9.15 -56.73
CA GLY A 132 -21.58 -8.28 -57.03
C GLY A 132 -22.92 -9.02 -57.14
N TYR A 133 -23.01 -10.26 -56.64
CA TYR A 133 -24.28 -10.99 -56.57
C TYR A 133 -25.03 -10.68 -55.27
N ASP A 134 -26.36 -10.63 -55.35
CA ASP A 134 -27.24 -10.50 -54.19
C ASP A 134 -27.65 -11.89 -53.66
N ILE A 135 -27.81 -11.98 -52.33
CA ILE A 135 -28.26 -13.21 -51.66
C ILE A 135 -29.77 -13.14 -51.45
N TYR A 136 -30.51 -14.14 -51.94
CA TYR A 136 -31.95 -14.24 -51.77
C TYR A 136 -32.33 -15.56 -51.09
N ALA A 137 -33.13 -15.48 -50.03
CA ALA A 137 -33.70 -16.65 -49.36
C ALA A 137 -35.13 -16.90 -49.85
N HIS A 138 -35.45 -18.15 -50.21
CA HIS A 138 -36.78 -18.55 -50.63
C HIS A 138 -37.48 -19.41 -49.56
N ARG A 139 -38.78 -19.64 -49.75
CA ARG A 139 -39.56 -20.57 -48.92
C ARG A 139 -39.05 -21.99 -49.10
N GLU A 140 -39.01 -22.77 -48.01
CA GLU A 140 -38.61 -24.19 -48.05
C GLU A 140 -39.69 -25.08 -48.69
N ILE A 141 -40.96 -24.70 -48.56
CA ILE A 141 -42.09 -25.40 -49.19
C ILE A 141 -42.45 -24.66 -50.47
N GLU A 142 -42.41 -25.39 -51.58
CA GLU A 142 -42.67 -24.88 -52.92
C GLU A 142 -43.79 -25.63 -53.65
N THR A 143 -44.33 -24.98 -54.68
CA THR A 143 -45.34 -25.56 -55.57
C THR A 143 -44.71 -26.41 -56.67
N ASP A 144 -45.48 -27.34 -57.23
CA ASP A 144 -45.04 -28.24 -58.32
C ASP A 144 -44.53 -27.45 -59.54
N TYR A 145 -45.23 -26.37 -59.89
CA TYR A 145 -44.88 -25.50 -61.01
C TYR A 145 -43.45 -24.93 -60.89
N TYR A 146 -43.10 -24.30 -59.76
CA TYR A 146 -41.79 -23.66 -59.59
C TYR A 146 -40.63 -24.64 -59.39
N ASN A 147 -40.90 -25.87 -58.93
CA ASN A 147 -39.87 -26.88 -58.71
C ASN A 147 -39.60 -27.76 -59.94
N PHE A 148 -40.62 -28.02 -60.77
CA PHE A 148 -40.54 -29.07 -61.80
C PHE A 148 -41.07 -28.70 -63.19
N GLU A 149 -41.98 -27.73 -63.33
CA GLU A 149 -42.60 -27.42 -64.65
C GLU A 149 -42.05 -26.17 -65.34
N ALA A 150 -41.70 -25.12 -64.58
CA ALA A 150 -41.38 -23.79 -65.07
C ALA A 150 -40.14 -23.70 -65.97
#